data_AF-A0A6V7UHU5-F1
#
_entry.id   AF-A0A6V7UHU5-F1
#
_cell.length_a   1.000
_cell.length_b   1.000
_cell.length_c   1.000
_cell.angle_alpha   90.00
_cell.angle_beta   90.00
_cell.angle_gamma   90.00
#
_symmetry.space_group_name_H-M   'P 1'
#
loop_
_entity.id
_entity.type
_entity.pdbx_description
1 polymer ?
#
loop_
_entity_poly.entity_id
_entity_poly.type
_entity_poly.pdbx_seq_one_letter_code
_entity_poly.pdbx_strand_id
1 'polypeptide(L)' 'MDMNTGRANSFAKGLENAHALAISDNGDIYVSQIEPNQIVKFSISTNEN' A
#
# COMPACT_ATOMS: atom_id res chain seq x y z
N MET A 1 0.47 -3.76 -10.69
CA MET A 1 0.15 -4.75 -11.73
C MET A 1 1.10 -4.49 -12.88
N ASP A 2 1.91 -5.47 -13.25
CA ASP A 2 2.68 -5.41 -14.48
C ASP A 2 1.69 -5.45 -15.64
N MET A 3 1.61 -4.36 -16.41
CA MET A 3 0.61 -4.22 -17.48
C MET A 3 0.93 -5.05 -18.73
N ASN A 4 2.14 -5.62 -18.81
CA ASN A 4 2.55 -6.48 -19.92
C ASN A 4 2.26 -7.96 -19.64
N THR A 5 2.32 -8.37 -18.36
CA THR A 5 2.20 -9.77 -17.92
C THR A 5 1.00 -10.04 -17.01
N GLY A 6 0.31 -9.01 -16.55
CA GLY A 6 -0.81 -9.11 -15.61
C GLY A 6 -0.41 -9.48 -14.18
N ARG A 7 0.89 -9.61 -13.88
CA ARG A 7 1.37 -10.02 -12.55
C ARG A 7 1.10 -8.92 -11.53
N ALA A 8 0.49 -9.28 -10.41
CA ALA A 8 0.31 -8.40 -9.26
C ALA A 8 1.00 -9.00 -8.03
N ASN A 9 1.79 -8.19 -7.33
CA ASN A 9 2.41 -8.57 -6.07
C ASN A 9 1.70 -7.85 -4.93
N SER A 10 1.46 -8.56 -3.82
CA SER A 10 0.96 -7.96 -2.59
C SER A 10 2.13 -7.38 -1.80
N PHE A 11 2.10 -6.07 -1.53
CA PHE A 11 3.10 -5.40 -0.68
C PHE A 11 2.63 -5.25 0.78
N ALA A 12 1.31 -5.33 1.03
CA ALA A 12 0.69 -5.27 2.35
C ALA A 12 -0.37 -6.36 2.50
N LYS A 13 -0.54 -6.87 3.71
CA LYS A 13 -1.55 -7.87 4.10
C LYS A 13 -2.14 -7.50 5.47
N GLY A 14 -3.33 -8.02 5.80
CA GLY A 14 -3.98 -7.76 7.09
C GLY A 14 -4.72 -6.42 7.17
N LEU A 15 -5.01 -5.79 6.03
CA LEU A 15 -5.86 -4.61 5.96
C LEU A 15 -7.33 -5.05 5.92
N GLU A 16 -8.10 -4.51 6.84
CA GLU A 16 -9.55 -4.67 6.95
C GLU A 16 -10.24 -3.43 6.36
N ASN A 17 -11.30 -3.67 5.57
CA ASN A 17 -12.16 -2.64 4.96
C ASN A 17 -11.38 -1.42 4.41
N ALA A 18 -10.35 -1.68 3.62
CA ALA A 18 -9.54 -0.65 2.96
C ALA A 18 -10.38 0.07 1.91
N HIS A 19 -10.48 1.40 2.01
CA HIS A 19 -11.41 2.19 1.20
C HIS A 19 -10.72 3.20 0.29
N ALA A 20 -9.60 3.79 0.72
CA ALA A 20 -8.83 4.71 -0.09
C ALA A 20 -7.32 4.46 0.03
N LEU A 21 -6.59 4.87 -1.00
CA LEU A 21 -5.14 4.75 -1.14
C LEU A 21 -4.58 6.08 -1.64
N ALA A 22 -3.54 6.58 -1.00
CA ALA A 22 -2.76 7.74 -1.46
C ALA A 22 -1.26 7.45 -1.37
N ILE A 23 -0.47 8.04 -2.25
CA ILE A 23 0.98 7.90 -2.30
C ILE A 23 1.59 9.29 -2.20
N SER A 24 2.57 9.49 -1.32
CA SER A 24 3.31 10.75 -1.22
C SER A 24 4.48 10.82 -2.20
N ASP A 25 5.03 12.02 -2.40
CA ASP A 25 6.21 12.24 -3.24
C ASP A 25 7.44 11.45 -2.79
N ASN A 26 7.51 11.09 -1.50
CA ASN A 26 8.58 10.28 -0.92
C ASN A 26 8.34 8.77 -1.08
N GLY A 27 7.25 8.35 -1.74
CA GLY A 27 6.89 6.94 -1.93
C GLY A 27 6.22 6.29 -0.72
N ASP A 28 5.83 7.07 0.30
CA ASP A 28 5.04 6.55 1.41
C ASP A 28 3.60 6.29 0.94
N ILE A 29 3.08 5.12 1.29
CA ILE A 29 1.73 4.69 0.94
C ILE A 29 0.83 4.82 2.15
N TYR A 30 -0.29 5.51 1.99
CA TYR A 30 -1.32 5.71 3.01
C TYR A 30 -2.59 4.98 2.61
N VAL A 31 -3.09 4.12 3.48
CA VAL A 31 -4.34 3.37 3.29
C VAL A 31 -5.34 3.78 4.36
N SER A 32 -6.53 4.24 3.96
CA SER A 32 -7.64 4.44 4.90
C SER A 32 -8.42 3.15 5.09
N GLN A 33 -8.65 2.80 6.35
CA GLN A 33 -9.47 1.67 6.76
C GLN A 33 -10.74 2.19 7.45
N ILE A 34 -11.91 1.75 6.98
CA ILE A 34 -13.19 2.06 7.63
C ILE A 34 -13.29 1.30 8.96
N GLU A 35 -12.78 0.07 9.02
CA GLU A 35 -12.64 -0.71 10.25
C GLU A 35 -11.16 -1.08 10.36
N PRO A 36 -10.42 -0.69 11.41
CA PRO A 36 -10.83 -0.10 12.69
C PRO A 36 -10.81 1.46 12.74
N ASN A 37 -11.23 2.16 11.68
CA ASN A 37 -11.19 3.63 11.58
C ASN A 37 -9.78 4.23 11.70
N GLN A 38 -8.83 3.69 10.94
CA GLN A 38 -7.43 4.14 11.00
C GLN A 38 -6.84 4.42 9.62
N ILE A 39 -5.77 5.19 9.60
CA ILE A 39 -4.92 5.37 8.43
C ILE A 39 -3.61 4.64 8.68
N VAL A 40 -3.30 3.66 7.85
CA VAL A 40 -2.04 2.91 7.93
C VAL A 40 -1.04 3.50 6.95
N LYS A 41 0.20 3.68 7.40
CA LYS A 41 1.33 4.12 6.58
C LYS A 41 2.26 2.94 6.31
N PHE A 42 2.63 2.75 5.05
CA PHE A 42 3.70 1.85 4.63
C PHE A 42 4.80 2.66 3.98
N SER A 43 6.01 2.57 4.52
CA SER A 43 7.20 3.14 3.89
C SER A 43 7.87 2.08 3.03
N ILE A 44 8.15 2.42 1.78
CA ILE A 44 9.01 1.61 0.94
C ILE A 44 10.45 1.94 1.31
N SER A 45 11.07 1.07 2.11
CA SER A 45 12.52 1.04 2.26
C SER A 45 13.09 0.23 1.11
N THR A 46 13.81 0.89 0.20
CA THR A 46 14.66 0.20 -0.76
C THR A 46 15.76 -0.51 0.04
N ASN A 47 15.65 -1.82 0.20
CA ASN A 47 16.76 -2.62 0.70
C ASN A 47 17.75 -2.73 -0.45
N GLU A 48 18.70 -1.80 -0.54
CA GLU A 48 19.82 -1.87 -1.46
C GLU A 48 20.79 -2.94 -0.96
N ASN A 49 20.80 -4.10 -1.63
CA ASN A 49 21.87 -5.09 -1.58
C ASN A 49 22.42 -5.26 -2.99
#